data_AF-A0A7K2AKM2-F1
#
_entry.id   AF-A0A7K2AKM2-F1
#
_cell.length_a   1.000
_cell.length_b   1.000
_cell.length_c   1.000
_cell.angle_alpha   90.00
_cell.angle_beta   90.00
_cell.angle_gamma   90.00
#
_symmetry.space_group_name_H-M   'P 1'
#
loop_
_entity.id
_entity.type
_entity.pdbx_description
1 polymer ?
#
loop_
_entity_poly.entity_id
_entity_poly.type
_entity_poly.pdbx_seq_one_letter_code
_entity_poly.pdbx_strand_id
1 'polypeptide(L)'
;MTFAEGTPSDLQALSRDVWEDFLAVFPDRSECMGEVTLEGDWTLEGSRGFYLPGEARVVLKIPGTAGHLRHSLVHELAHHIEHACPDHAELRVAFLAAQNLAAETSWFEGPSWEETPSEQYAETVVRLVLDRPAWHYRIPLSTEAVATVRDWGGGP
;
A
#
# COMPACT_ATOMS: atom_id res chain seq x y z
N MET A 1 10.56 -9.99 0.38
CA MET A 1 10.80 -9.10 -0.78
C MET A 1 12.08 -9.49 -1.50
N THR A 2 12.02 -9.57 -2.82
CA THR A 2 13.16 -9.74 -3.74
C THR A 2 13.32 -8.52 -4.64
N PHE A 3 14.39 -8.45 -5.42
CA PHE A 3 14.73 -7.28 -6.24
C PHE A 3 15.02 -7.70 -7.68
N ALA A 4 14.42 -6.99 -8.64
CA ALA A 4 14.73 -7.17 -10.05
C ALA A 4 16.21 -6.82 -10.33
N GLU A 5 16.77 -7.44 -11.37
CA GLU A 5 18.13 -7.12 -11.83
C GLU A 5 18.25 -5.62 -12.13
N GLY A 6 19.36 -5.01 -11.70
CA GLY A 6 19.62 -3.58 -11.91
C GLY A 6 18.97 -2.65 -10.88
N THR A 7 18.19 -3.16 -9.92
CA THR A 7 17.64 -2.33 -8.82
C THR A 7 18.77 -1.70 -7.99
N PRO A 8 18.84 -0.36 -7.87
CA PRO A 8 19.90 0.33 -7.13
C PRO A 8 20.02 -0.13 -5.66
N SER A 9 21.25 -0.23 -5.15
CA SER A 9 21.50 -0.79 -3.81
C SER A 9 20.94 0.05 -2.67
N ASP A 10 20.88 1.37 -2.84
CA ASP A 10 20.25 2.30 -1.90
C ASP A 10 18.72 2.14 -1.86
N LEU A 11 18.09 1.93 -3.02
CA LEU A 11 16.67 1.55 -3.10
C LEU A 11 16.42 0.20 -2.44
N GLN A 12 17.29 -0.81 -2.67
CA GLN A 12 17.15 -2.10 -2.00
C GLN A 12 17.22 -1.99 -0.48
N ALA A 13 18.17 -1.20 0.04
CA ALA A 13 18.31 -0.98 1.48
C ALA A 13 17.06 -0.31 2.07
N LEU A 14 16.61 0.80 1.46
CA LEU A 14 15.38 1.50 1.86
C LEU A 14 14.17 0.57 1.87
N SER A 15 14.08 -0.31 0.88
CA SER A 15 12.91 -1.18 0.69
C SER A 15 12.89 -2.36 1.66
N ARG A 16 14.05 -2.83 2.13
CA ARG A 16 14.12 -3.81 3.22
C ARG A 16 13.61 -3.20 4.52
N ASP A 17 14.04 -1.97 4.85
CA ASP A 17 13.54 -1.26 6.03
C ASP A 17 12.01 -1.11 5.97
N VAL A 18 11.49 -0.65 4.82
CA VAL A 18 10.04 -0.49 4.62
C VAL A 18 9.30 -1.82 4.72
N TRP A 19 9.87 -2.89 4.17
CA TRP A 19 9.26 -4.22 4.24
C TRP A 19 9.17 -4.74 5.68
N GLU A 20 10.19 -4.50 6.50
CA GLU A 20 10.17 -4.83 7.93
C GLU A 20 9.10 -4.02 8.68
N ASP A 21 9.04 -2.70 8.47
CA ASP A 21 8.01 -1.83 9.04
C ASP A 21 6.60 -2.27 8.61
N PHE A 22 6.44 -2.63 7.34
CA PHE A 22 5.17 -3.10 6.78
C PHE A 22 4.71 -4.41 7.42
N LEU A 23 5.61 -5.40 7.54
CA LEU A 23 5.31 -6.68 8.19
C LEU A 23 4.98 -6.52 9.68
N ALA A 24 5.54 -5.51 10.35
CA ALA A 24 5.21 -5.23 11.75
C ALA A 24 3.77 -4.73 11.93
N VAL A 25 3.19 -4.06 10.92
CA VAL A 25 1.77 -3.61 10.92
C VAL A 25 0.81 -4.75 10.57
N PHE A 26 1.25 -5.73 9.76
CA PHE A 26 0.41 -6.83 9.29
C PHE A 26 0.93 -8.24 9.67
N PRO A 27 1.27 -8.50 10.95
CA PRO A 27 1.80 -9.80 11.37
C PRO A 27 0.85 -10.96 11.04
N ASP A 28 -0.47 -10.76 11.20
CA ASP A 28 -1.50 -11.79 10.97
C ASP A 28 -1.71 -12.12 9.48
N ARG A 29 -1.08 -11.35 8.59
CA ARG A 29 -1.20 -11.48 7.13
C ARG A 29 0.10 -11.92 6.47
N SER A 30 1.17 -12.08 7.25
CA SER A 30 2.50 -12.46 6.76
C SER A 30 2.51 -13.76 5.95
N GLU A 31 1.70 -14.75 6.32
CA GLU A 31 1.61 -16.04 5.62
C GLU A 31 1.01 -15.91 4.21
N CYS A 32 0.02 -15.03 4.01
CA CYS A 32 -0.66 -14.88 2.73
C CYS A 32 0.02 -13.91 1.76
N MET A 33 0.86 -12.99 2.25
CA MET A 33 1.59 -12.05 1.39
C MET A 33 2.54 -12.76 0.42
N GLY A 34 3.22 -13.82 0.87
CA GLY A 34 4.22 -14.50 0.06
C GLY A 34 5.40 -13.59 -0.31
N GLU A 35 5.96 -13.81 -1.51
CA GLU A 35 7.08 -13.01 -2.02
C GLU A 35 6.58 -11.91 -2.98
N VAL A 36 7.13 -10.69 -2.81
CA VAL A 36 6.95 -9.56 -3.73
C VAL A 36 8.31 -9.15 -4.29
N THR A 37 8.38 -8.90 -5.60
CA THR A 37 9.56 -8.36 -6.28
C THR A 37 9.47 -6.85 -6.40
N LEU A 38 10.54 -6.13 -6.09
CA LEU A 38 10.67 -4.70 -6.35
C LEU A 38 11.52 -4.43 -7.59
N GLU A 39 11.05 -3.51 -8.43
CA GLU A 39 11.75 -2.96 -9.58
C GLU A 39 11.78 -1.44 -9.53
N GLY A 40 12.90 -0.83 -9.92
CA GLY A 40 13.02 0.62 -10.06
C GLY A 40 13.06 1.02 -11.54
N ASP A 41 12.17 1.93 -11.96
CA ASP A 41 12.05 2.40 -13.34
C ASP A 41 12.46 3.88 -13.46
N TRP A 42 13.47 4.14 -14.29
CA TRP A 42 13.98 5.49 -14.60
C TRP A 42 13.09 6.31 -15.54
N THR A 43 12.20 5.64 -16.24
CA THR A 43 11.43 6.15 -17.37
C THR A 43 9.93 6.22 -17.09
N LEU A 44 9.50 5.84 -15.89
CA LEU A 44 8.09 5.84 -15.53
C LEU A 44 7.49 7.26 -15.63
N GLU A 45 6.48 7.42 -16.49
CA GLU A 45 5.74 8.68 -16.68
C GLU A 45 4.32 8.59 -16.10
N GLY A 46 3.77 9.73 -15.67
CA GLY A 46 2.39 9.81 -15.18
C GLY A 46 2.12 9.23 -13.79
N SER A 47 2.99 8.36 -13.25
CA SER A 47 2.89 7.81 -11.90
C SER A 47 4.22 7.87 -11.13
N ARG A 48 4.15 7.60 -9.82
CA ARG A 48 5.31 7.40 -8.92
C ARG A 48 5.58 5.92 -8.64
N GLY A 49 4.60 5.06 -8.88
CA GLY A 49 4.71 3.62 -8.77
C GLY A 49 3.44 2.94 -9.27
N PHE A 50 3.47 1.62 -9.35
CA PHE A 50 2.29 0.78 -9.54
C PHE A 50 2.60 -0.66 -9.12
N TYR A 51 1.56 -1.37 -8.71
CA TYR A 51 1.59 -2.80 -8.44
C TYR A 51 1.06 -3.62 -9.63
N LEU A 52 1.76 -4.71 -9.97
CA LEU A 52 1.37 -5.68 -10.98
C LEU A 52 0.93 -6.99 -10.29
N PRO A 53 -0.39 -7.24 -10.14
CA PRO A 53 -0.89 -8.38 -9.37
C PRO A 53 -0.54 -9.74 -9.98
N GLY A 54 -0.47 -9.84 -11.31
CA GLY A 54 -0.12 -11.09 -12.00
C GLY A 54 1.34 -11.53 -11.81
N GLU A 55 2.20 -10.62 -11.33
CA GLU A 55 3.65 -10.86 -11.17
C GLU A 55 4.12 -10.71 -9.73
N ALA A 56 3.22 -10.36 -8.80
CA ALA A 56 3.57 -9.92 -7.44
C ALA A 56 4.75 -8.92 -7.47
N ARG A 57 4.63 -7.89 -8.32
CA ARG A 57 5.71 -6.93 -8.55
C ARG A 57 5.28 -5.50 -8.26
N VAL A 58 6.12 -4.79 -7.51
CA VAL A 58 6.04 -3.35 -7.32
C VAL A 58 7.06 -2.68 -8.24
N VAL A 59 6.62 -1.68 -9.00
CA VAL A 59 7.49 -0.84 -9.82
C VAL A 59 7.49 0.57 -9.23
N LEU A 60 8.66 1.14 -8.95
CA LEU A 60 8.80 2.51 -8.43
C LEU A 60 9.55 3.41 -9.39
N LYS A 61 9.05 4.63 -9.56
CA LYS A 61 9.77 5.68 -10.30
C LYS A 61 11.05 6.07 -9.56
N ILE A 62 12.16 6.02 -10.26
CA ILE A 62 13.45 6.53 -9.80
C ILE A 62 14.00 7.59 -10.78
N PRO A 63 14.82 8.56 -10.32
CA PRO A 63 15.19 8.79 -8.93
C PRO A 63 14.01 9.41 -8.16
N GLY A 64 13.95 9.13 -6.87
CA GLY A 64 13.01 9.74 -5.94
C GLY A 64 13.72 10.17 -4.65
N THR A 65 13.10 11.07 -3.88
CA THR A 65 13.57 11.31 -2.51
C THR A 65 13.21 10.10 -1.64
N ALA A 66 13.98 9.85 -0.57
CA ALA A 66 13.69 8.73 0.33
C ALA A 66 12.25 8.76 0.88
N GLY A 67 11.73 9.96 1.21
CA GLY A 67 10.34 10.11 1.68
C GLY A 67 9.31 9.71 0.62
N HIS A 68 9.50 10.11 -0.64
CA HIS A 68 8.60 9.73 -1.73
C HIS A 68 8.70 8.23 -2.04
N LEU A 69 9.91 7.66 -2.07
CA LEU A 69 10.10 6.23 -2.34
C LEU A 69 9.47 5.37 -1.24
N ARG A 70 9.61 5.76 0.03
CA ARG A 70 8.94 5.07 1.15
C ARG A 70 7.42 5.14 1.03
N HIS A 71 6.87 6.33 0.75
CA HIS A 71 5.44 6.51 0.54
C HIS A 71 4.92 5.62 -0.59
N SER A 72 5.50 5.73 -1.79
CA SER A 72 5.06 4.96 -2.95
C SER A 72 5.25 3.47 -2.74
N LEU A 73 6.35 3.02 -2.11
CA LEU A 73 6.53 1.60 -1.81
C LEU A 73 5.43 1.07 -0.89
N VAL A 74 5.15 1.76 0.22
CA VAL A 74 4.09 1.30 1.14
C VAL A 74 2.73 1.30 0.47
N HIS A 75 2.44 2.32 -0.34
CA HIS A 75 1.21 2.40 -1.11
C HIS A 75 1.05 1.17 -2.02
N GLU A 76 2.06 0.86 -2.85
CA GLU A 76 1.98 -0.30 -3.74
C GLU A 76 1.99 -1.65 -2.99
N LEU A 77 2.64 -1.73 -1.82
CA LEU A 77 2.56 -2.91 -0.96
C LEU A 77 1.17 -3.11 -0.36
N ALA A 78 0.39 -2.06 -0.14
CA ALA A 78 -1.01 -2.17 0.25
C ALA A 78 -1.84 -2.85 -0.85
N HIS A 79 -1.61 -2.49 -2.11
CA HIS A 79 -2.22 -3.18 -3.24
C HIS A 79 -1.75 -4.64 -3.36
N HIS A 80 -0.48 -4.92 -3.01
CA HIS A 80 0.00 -6.29 -2.95
C HIS A 80 -0.77 -7.15 -1.95
N ILE A 81 -0.89 -6.73 -0.69
CA ILE A 81 -1.62 -7.49 0.34
C ILE A 81 -3.11 -7.61 0.00
N GLU A 82 -3.72 -6.58 -0.59
CA GLU A 82 -5.11 -6.59 -1.08
C GLU A 82 -5.38 -7.72 -2.08
N HIS A 83 -4.38 -8.06 -2.90
CA HIS A 83 -4.46 -9.13 -3.90
C HIS A 83 -3.96 -10.48 -3.38
N ALA A 84 -2.91 -10.48 -2.55
CA ALA A 84 -2.26 -11.70 -2.08
C ALA A 84 -3.07 -12.41 -0.98
N CYS A 85 -3.80 -11.66 -0.15
CA CYS A 85 -4.55 -12.19 0.97
C CYS A 85 -6.06 -12.31 0.65
N PRO A 86 -6.63 -13.52 0.49
CA PRO A 86 -8.03 -13.69 0.12
C PRO A 86 -9.01 -13.05 1.11
N ASP A 87 -8.70 -13.12 2.41
CA ASP A 87 -9.52 -12.57 3.49
C ASP A 87 -9.55 -11.03 3.50
N HIS A 88 -8.73 -10.37 2.68
CA HIS A 88 -8.85 -8.93 2.48
C HIS A 88 -10.23 -8.54 1.93
N ALA A 89 -10.91 -9.44 1.19
CA ALA A 89 -12.27 -9.19 0.73
C ALA A 89 -13.26 -8.89 1.89
N GLU A 90 -13.04 -9.47 3.07
CA GLU A 90 -13.87 -9.25 4.26
C GLU A 90 -13.63 -7.86 4.89
N LEU A 91 -12.39 -7.37 4.82
CA LEU A 91 -12.02 -6.02 5.27
C LEU A 91 -12.78 -4.93 4.52
N ARG A 92 -13.05 -5.12 3.22
CA ARG A 92 -13.61 -4.09 2.33
C ARG A 92 -14.92 -3.51 2.86
N VAL A 93 -15.83 -4.37 3.31
CA VAL A 93 -17.15 -3.93 3.82
C VAL A 93 -16.99 -3.11 5.11
N ALA A 94 -16.14 -3.58 6.03
CA ALA A 94 -15.86 -2.88 7.28
C ALA A 94 -15.16 -1.53 7.01
N PHE A 95 -14.21 -1.51 6.07
CA PHE A 95 -13.50 -0.30 5.67
C PHE A 95 -14.43 0.75 5.05
N LEU A 96 -15.30 0.35 4.11
CA LEU A 96 -16.28 1.26 3.51
C LEU A 96 -17.18 1.89 4.58
N ALA A 97 -17.70 1.09 5.50
CA ALA A 97 -18.51 1.60 6.61
C ALA A 97 -17.73 2.57 7.50
N ALA A 98 -16.49 2.22 7.87
CA ALA A 98 -15.62 3.05 8.70
C ALA A 98 -15.21 4.36 8.01
N GLN A 99 -15.12 4.36 6.68
CA GLN A 99 -14.82 5.51 5.85
C GLN A 99 -16.08 6.32 5.47
N ASN A 100 -17.24 5.94 6.03
CA ASN A 100 -18.57 6.53 5.78
C ASN A 100 -18.95 6.53 4.28
N LEU A 101 -18.61 5.44 3.60
CA LEU A 101 -18.99 5.14 2.22
C LEU A 101 -20.14 4.14 2.20
N ALA A 102 -20.90 4.12 1.09
CA ALA A 102 -22.00 3.20 0.93
C ALA A 102 -21.48 1.76 0.76
N ALA A 103 -22.24 0.77 1.23
CA ALA A 103 -21.79 -0.63 1.18
C ALA A 103 -21.67 -1.17 -0.26
N GLU A 104 -22.38 -0.55 -1.20
CA GLU A 104 -22.36 -0.84 -2.63
C GLU A 104 -21.30 -0.06 -3.42
N THR A 105 -20.50 0.80 -2.76
CA THR A 105 -19.43 1.54 -3.43
C THR A 105 -18.43 0.56 -4.06
N SER A 106 -18.15 0.76 -5.35
CA SER A 106 -17.17 -0.05 -6.09
C SER A 106 -15.80 0.09 -5.44
N TRP A 107 -15.15 -1.03 -5.13
CA TRP A 107 -13.89 -1.01 -4.40
C TRP A 107 -12.73 -0.44 -5.22
N PHE A 108 -12.70 -0.76 -6.52
CA PHE A 108 -11.62 -0.41 -7.45
C PHE A 108 -11.96 0.78 -8.35
N GLU A 109 -13.11 1.42 -8.15
CA GLU A 109 -13.56 2.52 -8.99
C GLU A 109 -14.09 3.66 -8.13
N GLY A 110 -13.76 4.89 -8.53
CA GLY A 110 -14.28 6.11 -7.94
C GLY A 110 -14.34 7.24 -8.98
N PRO A 111 -15.06 8.33 -8.71
CA PRO A 111 -15.09 9.51 -9.58
C PRO A 111 -13.71 10.14 -9.80
N SER A 112 -12.80 9.95 -8.85
CA SER A 112 -11.40 10.35 -8.89
C SER A 112 -10.53 9.30 -8.20
N TRP A 113 -9.21 9.41 -8.35
CA TRP A 113 -8.26 8.56 -7.64
C TRP A 113 -8.43 8.72 -6.11
N GLU A 114 -8.57 9.96 -5.63
CA GLU A 114 -8.79 10.25 -4.22
C GLU A 114 -10.11 9.67 -3.66
N GLU A 115 -11.09 9.43 -4.53
CA GLU A 115 -12.40 8.87 -4.18
C GLU A 115 -12.53 7.37 -4.43
N THR A 116 -11.45 6.70 -4.87
CA THR A 116 -11.44 5.24 -5.08
C THR A 116 -11.13 4.52 -3.77
N PRO A 117 -12.00 3.62 -3.25
CA PRO A 117 -11.80 3.01 -1.93
C PRO A 117 -10.48 2.25 -1.74
N SER A 118 -10.04 1.50 -2.76
CA SER A 118 -8.74 0.82 -2.77
C SER A 118 -7.57 1.80 -2.57
N GLU A 119 -7.65 3.01 -3.12
CA GLU A 119 -6.62 4.05 -2.96
C GLU A 119 -6.67 4.70 -1.57
N GLN A 120 -7.87 4.88 -1.01
CA GLN A 120 -8.05 5.33 0.38
C GLN A 120 -7.52 4.29 1.38
N TYR A 121 -7.71 3.02 1.09
CA TYR A 121 -7.11 1.91 1.83
C TYR A 121 -5.58 1.98 1.76
N ALA A 122 -5.00 2.11 0.56
CA ALA A 122 -3.56 2.19 0.39
C ALA A 122 -2.94 3.38 1.15
N GLU A 123 -3.56 4.56 1.12
CA GLU A 123 -3.10 5.71 1.93
C GLU A 123 -3.32 5.50 3.44
N THR A 124 -4.30 4.71 3.84
CA THR A 124 -4.46 4.29 5.24
C THR A 124 -3.29 3.44 5.69
N VAL A 125 -2.86 2.49 4.86
CA VAL A 125 -1.68 1.66 5.13
C VAL A 125 -0.41 2.49 5.21
N VAL A 126 -0.22 3.45 4.29
CA VAL A 126 0.87 4.43 4.34
C VAL A 126 0.93 5.13 5.69
N ARG A 127 -0.21 5.60 6.19
CA ARG A 127 -0.30 6.29 7.48
C ARG A 127 0.11 5.39 8.64
N LEU A 128 -0.32 4.12 8.62
CA LEU A 128 -0.01 3.15 9.68
C LEU A 128 1.49 2.81 9.71
N VAL A 129 2.08 2.50 8.55
CA VAL A 129 3.47 2.02 8.47
C VAL A 129 4.48 3.14 8.69
N LEU A 130 4.23 4.33 8.14
CA LEU A 130 5.21 5.41 8.19
C LEU A 130 5.05 6.33 9.42
N ASP A 131 4.03 6.11 10.25
CA ASP A 131 3.62 6.96 11.38
C ASP A 131 3.69 8.46 11.03
N ARG A 132 3.22 8.80 9.84
CA ARG A 132 3.21 10.16 9.30
C ARG A 132 1.82 10.46 8.76
N PRO A 133 1.35 11.72 8.89
CA PRO A 133 0.17 12.14 8.13
C PRO A 133 0.42 11.87 6.65
N ALA A 134 -0.60 11.35 5.95
CA ALA A 134 -0.51 11.09 4.52
C ALA A 134 0.04 12.33 3.81
N TRP A 135 1.07 12.14 2.98
CA TRP A 135 1.69 13.24 2.21
C TRP A 135 0.67 13.91 1.29
N HIS A 136 -0.39 13.18 0.97
CA HIS A 136 -1.57 13.67 0.28
C HIS A 136 -2.64 14.08 1.29
N TYR A 137 -2.65 15.36 1.66
CA TYR A 137 -3.80 16.03 2.31
C TYR A 137 -5.11 15.99 1.49
N ARG A 138 -5.13 15.23 0.38
CA ARG A 138 -6.25 15.16 -0.57
C ARG A 138 -7.19 14.00 -0.29
N ILE A 139 -6.72 12.92 0.35
CA ILE A 139 -7.58 11.81 0.75
C ILE A 139 -8.00 12.01 2.20
N PRO A 140 -9.29 12.29 2.47
CA PRO A 140 -9.78 12.35 3.84
C PRO A 140 -9.87 10.92 4.40
N LEU A 141 -9.01 10.57 5.35
CA LEU A 141 -9.03 9.27 6.03
C LEU A 141 -9.70 9.41 7.40
N SER A 142 -10.76 8.63 7.64
CA SER A 142 -11.42 8.64 8.95
C SER A 142 -10.54 7.94 9.99
N THR A 143 -10.72 8.29 11.27
CA THR A 143 -10.00 7.58 12.35
C THR A 143 -10.51 6.14 12.49
N GLU A 144 -11.79 5.88 12.23
CA GLU A 144 -12.33 4.52 12.23
C GLU A 144 -11.75 3.65 11.11
N ALA A 145 -11.51 4.20 9.92
CA ALA A 145 -10.92 3.45 8.80
C ALA A 145 -9.48 3.03 9.13
N VAL A 146 -8.69 3.95 9.71
CA VAL A 146 -7.33 3.65 10.19
C VAL A 146 -7.34 2.56 11.27
N ALA A 147 -8.26 2.64 12.23
CA ALA A 147 -8.40 1.61 13.26
C ALA A 147 -8.81 0.26 12.66
N THR A 148 -9.74 0.26 11.71
CA THR A 148 -10.23 -0.96 11.03
C THR A 148 -9.09 -1.69 10.31
N VAL A 149 -8.22 -0.97 9.61
CA VAL A 149 -7.05 -1.57 8.93
C VAL A 149 -6.01 -2.06 9.93
N ARG A 150 -5.75 -1.32 11.02
CA ARG A 150 -4.85 -1.77 12.09
C ARG A 150 -5.34 -3.07 12.73
N ASP A 151 -6.61 -3.10 13.13
CA ASP A 151 -7.22 -4.25 13.80
C ASP A 151 -7.19 -5.49 12.90
N TRP A 152 -7.42 -5.31 11.60
CA TRP A 152 -7.30 -6.40 10.64
C TRP A 152 -5.85 -6.85 10.42
N GLY A 153 -4.86 -5.95 10.50
CA GLY A 153 -3.45 -6.28 10.39
C GLY A 153 -2.89 -7.04 11.59
N GLY A 154 -3.43 -6.82 12.79
CA GLY A 154 -2.99 -7.45 14.04
C GLY A 154 -1.72 -6.85 14.65
N GLY A 155 -1.16 -5.82 14.03
CA GLY A 155 -0.01 -5.05 14.52
C GLY A 155 -0.38 -3.96 15.53
N PRO A 156 0.63 -3.28 16.12
CA PRO A 156 0.44 -2.21 17.08
C PRO A 156 -0.19 -0.93 16.52
#